data_AF-A0A101IFE0-F1
#
_entry.id   AF-A0A101IFE0-F1
#
_cell.length_a   1.000
_cell.length_b   1.000
_cell.length_c   1.000
_cell.angle_alpha   90.00
_cell.angle_beta   90.00
_cell.angle_gamma   90.00
#
_symmetry.space_group_name_H-M   'P 1'
#
loop_
_entity.id
_entity.type
_entity.pdbx_description
1 polymer ?
#
loop_
_entity_poly.entity_id
_entity_poly.type
_entity_poly.pdbx_seq_one_letter_code
_entity_poly.pdbx_strand_id
1 'polypeptide(L)'
;MHMIKTFEYDVKEIEKLSATTSSADILLFPSRSSKIEIEVDTPESDYSPIMEESLKSISLRFQKRIQGTLIDVPFLNELFQRGPRVDSVKIGVPQKILSISLATDSGEISIKDLDLDSLKITQVSGDVMIASTLSDDISVHTVSGDCDIRDSNYRDGAFKTVSGDMVIRDLSPMARKTKLSSVSGDVTLVYSSKPRLDISISAVSGDVNADVPLMKKDKRHYVTSESSPEEHLVMSTVSGDVNIRVKEGSSAGRVQEPRRRGSFETDVKEQLGLDEEIMDEETQKVLKLLKEGKLTEEYAKQMFEMIGYNKEEIDQIILKEVDETPGDSKDVNGGEAR
;
A
#
# COMPACT_ATOMS: atom_id res chain seq x y z
N MET A 1 -2.62 17.36 -28.64
CA MET A 1 -3.15 18.57 -27.97
C MET A 1 -3.61 18.08 -26.61
N HIS A 2 -2.91 18.46 -25.54
CA HIS A 2 -3.28 18.07 -24.18
C HIS A 2 -4.57 18.77 -23.80
N MET A 3 -5.52 18.01 -23.24
CA MET A 3 -6.79 18.55 -22.79
C MET A 3 -6.99 18.16 -21.35
N ILE A 4 -7.26 19.17 -20.52
CA ILE A 4 -7.61 18.97 -19.12
C ILE A 4 -9.11 18.73 -19.04
N LYS A 5 -9.48 17.61 -18.42
CA LYS A 5 -10.88 17.26 -18.14
C LYS A 5 -11.12 17.21 -16.64
N THR A 6 -12.24 17.77 -16.21
CA THR A 6 -12.59 17.83 -14.79
C THR A 6 -13.79 16.94 -14.50
N PHE A 7 -13.71 16.19 -13.40
CA PHE A 7 -14.79 15.34 -12.88
C PHE A 7 -15.00 15.63 -11.39
N GLU A 8 -16.25 15.53 -10.94
CA GLU A 8 -16.62 15.72 -9.54
C GLU A 8 -17.49 14.57 -9.05
N TYR A 9 -17.17 14.00 -7.89
CA TYR A 9 -17.93 12.93 -7.27
C TYR A 9 -18.34 13.31 -5.84
N ASP A 10 -19.63 13.14 -5.51
CA ASP A 10 -20.15 13.40 -4.17
C ASP A 10 -19.67 12.31 -3.20
N VAL A 11 -19.33 12.70 -1.96
CA VAL A 11 -18.75 11.79 -0.95
C VAL A 11 -19.53 11.77 0.36
N LYS A 12 -20.85 11.95 0.30
CA LYS A 12 -21.72 12.06 1.49
C LYS A 12 -21.50 10.95 2.52
N GLU A 13 -21.27 9.71 2.09
CA GLU A 13 -21.03 8.55 2.98
C GLU A 13 -19.68 7.88 2.73
N ILE A 14 -18.87 8.42 1.80
CA ILE A 14 -17.61 7.83 1.39
C ILE A 14 -16.51 8.21 2.37
N GLU A 15 -15.83 7.20 2.89
CA GLU A 15 -14.68 7.31 3.79
C GLU A 15 -13.40 6.75 3.13
N LYS A 16 -13.54 5.97 2.05
CA LYS A 16 -12.42 5.29 1.37
C LYS A 16 -12.36 5.65 -0.10
N LEU A 17 -11.16 5.96 -0.58
CA LEU A 17 -10.87 6.24 -1.99
C LEU A 17 -9.84 5.23 -2.51
N SER A 18 -10.17 4.55 -3.61
CA SER A 18 -9.21 3.77 -4.39
C SER A 18 -9.00 4.41 -5.76
N ALA A 19 -7.75 4.53 -6.20
CA ALA A 19 -7.42 5.04 -7.52
C ALA A 19 -6.39 4.14 -8.21
N THR A 20 -6.69 3.72 -9.44
CA THR A 20 -5.84 2.83 -10.25
C THR A 20 -5.57 3.40 -11.63
N THR A 21 -4.32 3.34 -12.07
CA THR A 21 -3.86 3.82 -13.38
C THR A 21 -2.76 2.92 -13.91
N SER A 22 -2.69 2.72 -15.22
CA SER A 22 -1.58 1.95 -15.80
C SER A 22 -0.30 2.79 -15.96
N SER A 23 -0.40 4.06 -16.34
CA SER A 23 0.78 4.88 -16.69
C SER A 23 0.66 6.37 -16.38
N ALA A 24 -0.49 6.83 -15.90
CA ALA A 24 -0.66 8.23 -15.53
C ALA A 24 -0.02 8.53 -14.18
N ASP A 25 0.65 9.67 -14.11
CA ASP A 25 1.12 10.22 -12.84
C ASP A 25 -0.08 10.63 -11.98
N ILE A 26 -0.03 10.32 -10.68
CA ILE A 26 -1.08 10.67 -9.73
C ILE A 26 -0.56 11.74 -8.78
N LEU A 27 -1.27 12.88 -8.69
CA LEU A 27 -1.08 13.88 -7.65
C LEU A 27 -2.31 13.94 -6.73
N LEU A 28 -2.13 13.61 -5.46
CA LEU A 28 -3.15 13.77 -4.41
C LEU A 28 -2.84 14.96 -3.51
N PHE A 29 -3.87 15.75 -3.23
CA PHE A 29 -3.79 16.91 -2.33
C PHE A 29 -5.13 17.14 -1.62
N PRO A 30 -5.15 17.80 -0.44
CA PRO A 30 -6.39 18.08 0.26
C PRO A 30 -7.24 19.09 -0.52
N SER A 31 -8.55 18.85 -0.58
CA SER A 31 -9.53 19.82 -1.06
C SER A 31 -10.43 20.30 0.08
N ARG A 32 -10.85 21.57 0.01
CA ARG A 32 -11.88 22.16 0.89
C ARG A 32 -13.30 21.84 0.41
N SER A 33 -13.42 21.25 -0.79
CA SER A 33 -14.67 20.81 -1.35
C SER A 33 -15.29 19.69 -0.50
N SER A 34 -16.60 19.51 -0.60
CA SER A 34 -17.29 18.33 -0.05
C SER A 34 -17.34 17.19 -1.06
N LYS A 35 -16.66 17.32 -2.19
CA LYS A 35 -16.60 16.37 -3.29
C LYS A 35 -15.15 15.96 -3.55
N ILE A 36 -14.97 14.83 -4.20
CA ILE A 36 -13.70 14.49 -4.84
C ILE A 36 -13.65 15.23 -6.18
N GLU A 37 -12.61 16.02 -6.39
CA GLU A 37 -12.37 16.81 -7.60
C GLU A 37 -11.21 16.19 -8.35
N ILE A 38 -11.40 15.87 -9.63
CA ILE A 38 -10.39 15.18 -10.42
C ILE A 38 -10.12 15.98 -11.69
N GLU A 39 -8.85 16.28 -11.95
CA GLU A 39 -8.38 16.79 -13.23
C GLU A 39 -7.57 15.70 -13.94
N VAL A 40 -7.92 15.40 -15.17
CA VAL A 40 -7.23 14.40 -16.00
C VAL A 40 -6.65 15.09 -17.23
N ASP A 41 -5.33 14.99 -17.42
CA ASP A 41 -4.68 15.38 -18.67
C ASP A 41 -4.66 14.19 -19.63
N THR A 42 -5.33 14.35 -20.76
CA THR A 42 -5.40 13.32 -21.80
C THR A 42 -5.58 13.95 -23.19
N PRO A 43 -4.97 13.39 -24.24
CA PRO A 43 -5.29 13.76 -25.61
C PRO A 43 -6.70 13.29 -26.05
N GLU A 44 -7.40 12.47 -25.26
CA GLU A 44 -8.64 11.79 -25.65
C GLU A 44 -9.90 12.61 -25.32
N SER A 45 -10.61 13.03 -26.38
CA SER A 45 -11.74 13.95 -26.29
C SER A 45 -13.02 13.39 -25.64
N ASP A 46 -13.20 12.09 -25.62
CA ASP A 46 -14.37 11.39 -25.04
C ASP A 46 -14.05 10.62 -23.75
N TYR A 47 -12.80 10.70 -23.28
CA TYR A 47 -12.37 10.13 -21.99
C TYR A 47 -13.28 10.49 -20.81
N SER A 48 -13.60 9.47 -20.02
CA SER A 48 -14.17 9.54 -18.67
C SER A 48 -13.54 8.42 -17.83
N PRO A 49 -13.16 8.68 -16.57
CA PRO A 49 -12.71 7.61 -15.67
C PRO A 49 -13.86 6.64 -15.39
N ILE A 50 -13.52 5.38 -15.12
CA ILE A 50 -14.47 4.38 -14.64
C ILE A 50 -14.60 4.57 -13.14
N MET A 51 -15.83 4.81 -12.67
CA MET A 51 -16.13 4.99 -11.26
C MET A 51 -17.08 3.89 -10.79
N GLU A 52 -16.71 3.27 -9.67
CA GLU A 52 -17.54 2.31 -8.96
C GLU A 52 -17.70 2.77 -7.52
N GLU A 53 -18.95 3.01 -7.11
CA GLU A 53 -19.31 3.40 -5.76
C GLU A 53 -19.89 2.20 -5.02
N SER A 54 -19.42 1.99 -3.81
CA SER A 54 -19.99 1.08 -2.82
C SER A 54 -20.34 1.88 -1.56
N LEU A 55 -20.99 1.25 -0.57
CA LEU A 55 -21.56 1.93 0.62
C LEU A 55 -20.67 3.03 1.24
N LYS A 56 -19.36 2.77 1.40
CA LYS A 56 -18.41 3.71 2.03
C LYS A 56 -17.14 3.93 1.22
N SER A 57 -17.09 3.42 0.00
CA SER A 57 -15.86 3.42 -0.79
C SER A 57 -16.15 3.78 -2.24
N ILE A 58 -15.27 4.61 -2.81
CA ILE A 58 -15.27 4.93 -4.23
C ILE A 58 -13.99 4.38 -4.86
N SER A 59 -14.14 3.70 -6.00
CA SER A 59 -13.04 3.19 -6.80
C SER A 59 -13.00 3.92 -8.15
N LEU A 60 -11.87 4.55 -8.43
CA LEU A 60 -11.62 5.31 -9.65
C LEU A 60 -10.56 4.58 -10.47
N ARG A 61 -10.93 4.13 -11.66
CA ARG A 61 -9.99 3.53 -12.60
C ARG A 61 -9.78 4.42 -13.80
N PHE A 62 -8.54 4.85 -13.99
CA PHE A 62 -8.12 5.75 -15.06
C PHE A 62 -7.68 4.98 -16.31
N GLN A 63 -8.51 4.02 -16.74
CA GLN A 63 -8.31 3.19 -17.93
C GLN A 63 -9.56 3.22 -18.82
N LYS A 64 -9.45 2.97 -20.13
CA LYS A 64 -10.64 2.94 -21.00
C LYS A 64 -11.61 1.87 -20.53
N ARG A 65 -12.89 2.18 -20.67
CA ARG A 65 -13.90 1.17 -20.98
C ARG A 65 -13.72 0.76 -22.45
N ILE A 66 -13.27 -0.47 -22.71
CA ILE A 66 -13.34 -1.02 -24.08
C ILE A 66 -14.82 -1.29 -24.36
N GLN A 67 -15.44 -0.42 -25.15
CA GLN A 67 -16.74 -0.71 -25.74
C GLN A 67 -16.57 -0.70 -27.27
N GLY A 68 -16.62 -1.90 -27.85
CA GLY A 68 -16.64 -2.13 -29.30
C GLY A 68 -15.29 -2.05 -29.99
N THR A 69 -14.57 -3.18 -30.06
CA THR A 69 -13.55 -3.38 -31.10
C THR A 69 -14.18 -4.23 -32.21
N LEU A 70 -14.46 -3.62 -33.37
CA LEU A 70 -14.98 -4.26 -34.57
C LEU A 70 -13.86 -4.78 -35.48
N ILE A 71 -12.85 -5.46 -34.92
CA ILE A 71 -11.80 -6.11 -35.71
C ILE A 71 -11.62 -7.54 -35.18
N ASP A 72 -12.19 -8.50 -35.90
CA ASP A 72 -12.10 -9.94 -35.65
C ASP A 72 -10.79 -10.49 -36.24
N VAL A 73 -9.65 -9.97 -35.77
CA VAL A 73 -8.31 -10.43 -36.16
C VAL A 73 -7.43 -10.57 -34.91
N PRO A 74 -7.35 -11.78 -34.31
CA PRO A 74 -6.69 -12.02 -33.03
C PRO A 74 -5.22 -11.57 -32.96
N PHE A 75 -4.47 -11.65 -34.07
CA PHE A 75 -3.04 -11.31 -34.10
C PHE A 75 -2.74 -9.81 -34.25
N LEU A 76 -3.71 -9.01 -34.72
CA LEU A 76 -3.55 -7.55 -34.85
C LEU A 76 -4.03 -6.79 -33.61
N ASN A 77 -4.78 -7.45 -32.73
CA ASN A 77 -5.27 -6.82 -31.50
C ASN A 77 -4.14 -6.36 -30.58
N GLU A 78 -2.98 -7.04 -30.57
CA GLU A 78 -1.81 -6.60 -29.79
C GLU A 78 -1.12 -5.36 -30.39
N LEU A 79 -1.22 -5.13 -31.70
CA LEU A 79 -0.60 -3.99 -32.38
C LEU A 79 -1.40 -2.68 -32.23
N PHE A 80 -2.69 -2.76 -31.91
CA PHE A 80 -3.61 -1.61 -31.81
C PHE A 80 -4.18 -1.36 -30.41
N GLN A 81 -3.73 -2.10 -29.39
CA GLN A 81 -4.09 -1.87 -27.98
C GLN A 81 -3.37 -0.66 -27.37
N ARG A 82 -3.47 0.51 -28.01
CA ARG A 82 -3.26 1.78 -27.32
C ARG A 82 -4.53 2.05 -26.52
N GLY A 83 -4.53 1.64 -25.25
CA GLY A 83 -5.40 2.26 -24.27
C GLY A 83 -5.28 3.79 -24.36
N PRO A 84 -6.32 4.54 -23.95
CA PRO A 84 -6.30 5.99 -23.95
C PRO A 84 -5.10 6.42 -23.13
N ARG A 85 -4.26 7.28 -23.71
CA ARG A 85 -3.14 7.84 -22.97
C ARG A 85 -3.74 8.78 -21.93
N VAL A 86 -3.45 8.50 -20.67
CA VAL A 86 -3.70 9.42 -19.58
C VAL A 86 -2.32 9.82 -19.11
N ASP A 87 -2.00 11.11 -19.26
CA ASP A 87 -0.65 11.59 -18.98
C ASP A 87 -0.53 11.88 -17.48
N SER A 88 -1.51 12.55 -16.88
CA SER A 88 -1.55 12.79 -15.43
C SER A 88 -2.96 12.91 -14.89
N VAL A 89 -3.11 12.63 -13.60
CA VAL A 89 -4.34 12.71 -12.82
C VAL A 89 -4.05 13.49 -11.55
N LYS A 90 -4.80 14.57 -11.32
CA LYS A 90 -4.79 15.31 -10.06
C LYS A 90 -6.09 15.03 -9.33
N ILE A 91 -6.01 14.68 -8.05
CA ILE A 91 -7.17 14.34 -7.21
C ILE A 91 -7.15 15.22 -5.97
N GLY A 92 -8.12 16.13 -5.90
CA GLY A 92 -8.47 16.90 -4.72
C GLY A 92 -9.32 16.05 -3.77
N VAL A 93 -8.77 15.71 -2.61
CA VAL A 93 -9.38 14.78 -1.65
C VAL A 93 -10.00 15.56 -0.48
N PRO A 94 -11.31 15.43 -0.22
CA PRO A 94 -11.95 16.10 0.90
C PRO A 94 -11.54 15.47 2.25
N GLN A 95 -11.49 16.27 3.32
CA GLN A 95 -11.06 15.84 4.67
C GLN A 95 -11.85 14.67 5.28
N LYS A 96 -13.01 14.35 4.72
CA LYS A 96 -13.84 13.21 5.16
C LYS A 96 -13.26 11.86 4.76
N ILE A 97 -12.45 11.80 3.70
CA ILE A 97 -11.77 10.57 3.30
C ILE A 97 -10.71 10.23 4.34
N LEU A 98 -10.82 9.03 4.88
CA LEU A 98 -9.98 8.49 5.94
C LEU A 98 -8.96 7.50 5.38
N SER A 99 -9.29 6.79 4.30
CA SER A 99 -8.41 5.78 3.73
C SER A 99 -8.21 5.96 2.23
N ILE A 100 -6.97 5.83 1.79
CA ILE A 100 -6.61 5.95 0.38
C ILE A 100 -5.80 4.73 -0.05
N SER A 101 -6.17 4.14 -1.19
CA SER A 101 -5.42 3.08 -1.86
C SER A 101 -5.06 3.52 -3.28
N LEU A 102 -3.77 3.57 -3.60
CA LEU A 102 -3.28 3.91 -4.93
C LEU A 102 -2.59 2.70 -5.57
N ALA A 103 -2.87 2.45 -6.84
CA ALA A 103 -2.21 1.40 -7.61
C ALA A 103 -1.78 1.90 -8.98
N THR A 104 -0.50 1.74 -9.34
CA THR A 104 -0.03 2.03 -10.70
C THR A 104 1.05 1.11 -11.24
N ASP A 105 1.06 0.88 -12.55
CA ASP A 105 2.11 0.07 -13.18
C ASP A 105 3.36 0.92 -13.47
N SER A 106 3.21 2.17 -13.90
CA SER A 106 4.33 2.99 -14.41
C SER A 106 4.28 4.49 -14.16
N GLY A 107 3.20 5.01 -13.56
CA GLY A 107 3.10 6.44 -13.24
C GLY A 107 3.83 6.82 -11.95
N GLU A 108 4.21 8.07 -11.82
CA GLU A 108 4.69 8.62 -10.54
C GLU A 108 3.52 8.88 -9.58
N ILE A 109 3.75 8.72 -8.28
CA ILE A 109 2.75 9.03 -7.24
C ILE A 109 3.27 10.15 -6.35
N SER A 110 2.54 11.27 -6.29
CA SER A 110 2.83 12.39 -5.40
C SER A 110 1.65 12.66 -4.47
N ILE A 111 1.90 12.64 -3.16
CA ILE A 111 0.88 12.89 -2.11
C ILE A 111 1.37 14.03 -1.24
N LYS A 112 0.50 15.01 -0.96
CA LYS A 112 0.86 16.19 -0.16
C LYS A 112 -0.26 16.56 0.80
N ASP A 113 0.13 16.94 2.03
CA ASP A 113 -0.72 17.65 3.01
C ASP A 113 -2.03 16.91 3.39
N LEU A 114 -2.00 15.57 3.46
CA LEU A 114 -3.16 14.77 3.85
C LEU A 114 -3.12 14.34 5.33
N ASP A 115 -4.31 14.15 5.92
CA ASP A 115 -4.53 13.64 7.29
C ASP A 115 -5.50 12.46 7.20
N LEU A 116 -4.94 11.25 7.21
CA LEU A 116 -5.60 9.99 6.93
C LEU A 116 -5.55 9.07 8.16
N ASP A 117 -6.34 8.01 8.12
CA ASP A 117 -6.18 6.88 9.02
C ASP A 117 -5.29 5.82 8.34
N SER A 118 -5.45 5.60 7.03
CA SER A 118 -4.68 4.62 6.28
C SER A 118 -4.31 5.09 4.87
N LEU A 119 -3.06 4.87 4.49
CA LEU A 119 -2.54 5.11 3.14
C LEU A 119 -1.85 3.85 2.61
N LYS A 120 -2.37 3.27 1.52
CA LYS A 120 -1.77 2.13 0.81
C LYS A 120 -1.36 2.54 -0.60
N ILE A 121 -0.13 2.21 -1.00
CA ILE A 121 0.41 2.45 -2.33
C ILE A 121 1.02 1.16 -2.83
N THR A 122 0.59 0.72 -4.01
CA THR A 122 1.18 -0.40 -4.74
C THR A 122 1.64 0.10 -6.11
N GLN A 123 2.90 -0.16 -6.46
CA GLN A 123 3.46 0.29 -7.72
C GLN A 123 4.38 -0.75 -8.34
N VAL A 124 4.39 -0.86 -9.67
CA VAL A 124 5.40 -1.70 -10.36
C VAL A 124 6.62 -0.87 -10.75
N SER A 125 6.42 0.29 -11.37
CA SER A 125 7.47 1.22 -11.77
C SER A 125 7.02 2.68 -11.61
N GLY A 126 7.97 3.59 -11.41
CA GLY A 126 7.73 5.01 -11.12
C GLY A 126 8.31 5.41 -9.77
N ASP A 127 8.26 6.69 -9.41
CA ASP A 127 8.72 7.16 -8.10
C ASP A 127 7.54 7.51 -7.19
N VAL A 128 7.69 7.28 -5.89
CA VAL A 128 6.69 7.63 -4.88
C VAL A 128 7.21 8.77 -4.02
N MET A 129 6.47 9.88 -3.98
CA MET A 129 6.74 11.03 -3.13
C MET A 129 5.58 11.28 -2.17
N ILE A 130 5.83 11.21 -0.87
CA ILE A 130 4.84 11.56 0.17
C ILE A 130 5.41 12.73 0.97
N ALA A 131 4.68 13.84 1.07
CA ALA A 131 5.12 15.02 1.80
C ALA A 131 4.04 15.50 2.78
N SER A 132 4.47 15.93 3.97
CA SER A 132 3.62 16.60 4.96
C SER A 132 2.31 15.85 5.26
N THR A 133 2.37 14.52 5.26
CA THR A 133 1.20 13.64 5.47
C THR A 133 1.19 13.06 6.87
N LEU A 134 0.02 13.04 7.50
CA LEU A 134 -0.24 12.37 8.76
C LEU A 134 -1.14 11.16 8.49
N SER A 135 -0.77 9.98 9.01
CA SER A 135 -1.59 8.77 8.88
C SER A 135 -1.39 7.86 10.08
N ASP A 136 -2.38 7.10 10.55
CA ASP A 136 -2.09 6.06 11.54
C ASP A 136 -1.25 4.94 10.89
N ASP A 137 -1.65 4.50 9.69
CA ASP A 137 -0.96 3.47 8.91
C ASP A 137 -0.50 3.99 7.54
N ILE A 138 0.76 3.68 7.17
CA ILE A 138 1.29 3.91 5.82
C ILE A 138 1.92 2.61 5.30
N SER A 139 1.49 2.16 4.12
CA SER A 139 1.99 0.97 3.45
C SER A 139 2.36 1.29 2.02
N VAL A 140 3.63 1.19 1.66
CA VAL A 140 4.16 1.44 0.31
C VAL A 140 4.88 0.20 -0.18
N HIS A 141 4.45 -0.32 -1.33
CA HIS A 141 5.07 -1.46 -2.00
C HIS A 141 5.37 -1.05 -3.44
N THR A 142 6.64 -1.03 -3.81
CA THR A 142 7.07 -0.82 -5.19
C THR A 142 7.95 -1.97 -5.68
N VAL A 143 7.94 -2.28 -6.97
CA VAL A 143 8.92 -3.21 -7.56
C VAL A 143 10.16 -2.43 -7.99
N SER A 144 9.99 -1.34 -8.72
CA SER A 144 11.08 -0.51 -9.22
C SER A 144 10.78 0.97 -9.01
N GLY A 145 11.76 1.71 -8.51
CA GLY A 145 11.75 3.16 -8.38
C GLY A 145 11.90 3.64 -6.95
N ASP A 146 12.15 4.94 -6.81
CA ASP A 146 12.60 5.52 -5.55
C ASP A 146 11.40 5.95 -4.70
N CYS A 147 11.53 5.80 -3.38
CA CYS A 147 10.53 6.25 -2.42
C CYS A 147 11.09 7.38 -1.57
N ASP A 148 10.50 8.58 -1.66
CA ASP A 148 10.90 9.73 -0.86
C ASP A 148 9.73 10.24 0.00
N ILE A 149 9.88 10.08 1.31
CA ILE A 149 8.88 10.46 2.29
C ILE A 149 9.47 11.59 3.12
N ARG A 150 8.79 12.74 3.16
CA ARG A 150 9.31 13.95 3.80
C ARG A 150 8.28 14.52 4.78
N ASP A 151 8.74 14.91 5.96
CA ASP A 151 7.93 15.60 6.97
C ASP A 151 6.58 14.91 7.25
N SER A 152 6.57 13.57 7.22
CA SER A 152 5.36 12.76 7.36
C SER A 152 5.43 11.91 8.62
N ASN A 153 4.33 11.86 9.38
CA ASN A 153 4.26 11.13 10.65
C ASN A 153 3.22 10.03 10.61
N TYR A 154 3.55 8.91 11.24
CA TYR A 154 2.72 7.72 11.26
C TYR A 154 2.98 6.83 12.47
N ARG A 155 2.05 5.92 12.78
CA ARG A 155 2.19 4.95 13.87
C ARG A 155 2.69 3.59 13.40
N ASP A 156 2.16 3.05 12.31
CA ASP A 156 2.71 1.86 11.66
C ASP A 156 3.07 2.21 10.20
N GLY A 157 4.34 2.01 9.86
CA GLY A 157 4.87 2.28 8.52
C GLY A 157 5.53 1.03 7.96
N ALA A 158 5.07 0.58 6.79
CA ALA A 158 5.64 -0.54 6.07
C ALA A 158 6.03 -0.10 4.65
N PHE A 159 7.33 -0.07 4.36
CA PHE A 159 7.88 0.40 3.10
C PHE A 159 8.74 -0.70 2.47
N LYS A 160 8.37 -1.14 1.27
CA LYS A 160 9.01 -2.25 0.57
C LYS A 160 9.32 -1.88 -0.87
N THR A 161 10.55 -2.19 -1.31
CA THR A 161 10.97 -2.09 -2.71
C THR A 161 11.76 -3.33 -3.11
N VAL A 162 11.71 -3.72 -4.39
CA VAL A 162 12.67 -4.67 -4.94
C VAL A 162 13.91 -3.93 -5.44
N SER A 163 13.73 -2.84 -6.18
CA SER A 163 14.82 -2.03 -6.71
C SER A 163 14.52 -0.54 -6.56
N GLY A 164 15.49 0.22 -6.05
CA GLY A 164 15.36 1.66 -5.83
C GLY A 164 15.67 2.05 -4.40
N ASP A 165 15.97 3.33 -4.21
CA ASP A 165 16.37 3.87 -2.92
C ASP A 165 15.15 4.31 -2.12
N MET A 166 15.15 4.03 -0.81
CA MET A 166 14.14 4.54 0.11
C MET A 166 14.75 5.60 1.00
N VAL A 167 14.14 6.78 1.00
CA VAL A 167 14.56 7.87 1.87
C VAL A 167 13.35 8.41 2.62
N ILE A 168 13.38 8.28 3.94
CA ILE A 168 12.40 8.93 4.83
C ILE A 168 13.13 10.02 5.61
N ARG A 169 12.64 11.26 5.52
CA ARG A 169 13.31 12.46 6.03
C ARG A 169 12.43 13.29 6.95
N ASP A 170 13.10 14.03 7.82
CA ASP A 170 12.50 14.96 8.78
C ASP A 170 11.55 14.25 9.77
N LEU A 171 11.85 13.00 10.13
CA LEU A 171 11.09 12.26 11.13
C LEU A 171 11.30 12.84 12.52
N SER A 172 10.19 13.19 13.17
CA SER A 172 10.20 13.53 14.59
C SER A 172 10.12 12.27 15.44
N PRO A 173 10.98 12.11 16.47
CA PRO A 173 10.86 10.99 17.40
C PRO A 173 9.46 10.97 18.04
N MET A 174 8.78 9.82 17.97
CA MET A 174 7.48 9.56 18.60
C MET A 174 7.28 8.05 18.74
N ALA A 175 6.21 7.65 19.43
CA ALA A 175 5.82 6.26 19.51
C ALA A 175 5.33 5.74 18.15
N ARG A 176 6.14 4.92 17.47
CA ARG A 176 5.80 4.33 16.17
C ARG A 176 6.51 2.99 15.91
N LYS A 177 6.06 2.29 14.88
CA LYS A 177 6.69 1.10 14.32
C LYS A 177 6.99 1.38 12.85
N THR A 178 8.23 1.17 12.44
CA THR A 178 8.68 1.40 11.08
C THR A 178 9.37 0.13 10.56
N LYS A 179 8.90 -0.39 9.43
CA LYS A 179 9.54 -1.49 8.69
C LYS A 179 9.94 -1.01 7.30
N LEU A 180 11.23 -1.09 7.01
CA LEU A 180 11.84 -0.73 5.74
C LEU A 180 12.55 -1.95 5.16
N SER A 181 12.18 -2.35 3.94
CA SER A 181 12.82 -3.50 3.30
C SER A 181 13.10 -3.29 1.81
N SER A 182 14.35 -3.43 1.40
CA SER A 182 14.78 -3.41 0.00
C SER A 182 15.42 -4.75 -0.40
N VAL A 183 15.38 -5.11 -1.68
CA VAL A 183 16.27 -6.15 -2.22
C VAL A 183 17.54 -5.50 -2.78
N SER A 184 17.40 -4.46 -3.60
CA SER A 184 18.51 -3.73 -4.19
C SER A 184 18.29 -2.21 -4.10
N GLY A 185 18.97 -1.57 -3.17
CA GLY A 185 18.91 -0.13 -2.97
C GLY A 185 19.23 0.26 -1.54
N ASP A 186 19.55 1.53 -1.36
CA ASP A 186 19.90 2.09 -0.07
C ASP A 186 18.62 2.44 0.71
N VAL A 187 18.65 2.20 2.02
CA VAL A 187 17.57 2.57 2.92
C VAL A 187 18.07 3.62 3.89
N THR A 188 17.56 4.84 3.76
CA THR A 188 17.97 5.99 4.56
C THR A 188 16.82 6.54 5.38
N LEU A 189 17.04 6.65 6.69
CA LEU A 189 16.12 7.25 7.65
C LEU A 189 16.78 8.49 8.28
N VAL A 190 16.14 9.65 8.20
CA VAL A 190 16.69 10.91 8.73
C VAL A 190 15.74 11.50 9.77
N TYR A 191 16.20 11.55 11.02
CA TYR A 191 15.46 12.14 12.13
C TYR A 191 15.79 13.62 12.31
N SER A 192 14.81 14.39 12.79
CA SER A 192 14.96 15.82 13.14
C SER A 192 15.64 16.04 14.49
N SER A 193 15.64 15.02 15.37
CA SER A 193 16.37 15.00 16.64
C SER A 193 16.68 13.56 17.05
N LYS A 194 17.59 13.35 18.00
CA LYS A 194 18.03 12.01 18.44
C LYS A 194 16.84 11.16 18.97
N PRO A 195 16.51 10.02 18.33
CA PRO A 195 15.42 9.15 18.77
C PRO A 195 15.84 8.09 19.80
N ARG A 196 14.86 7.57 20.55
CA ARG A 196 15.01 6.34 21.35
C ARG A 196 14.44 5.14 20.59
N LEU A 197 15.32 4.28 20.07
CA LEU A 197 14.96 3.22 19.16
C LEU A 197 15.25 1.83 19.73
N ASP A 198 14.38 0.89 19.41
CA ASP A 198 14.64 -0.55 19.39
C ASP A 198 14.71 -1.00 17.93
N ILE A 199 15.88 -1.45 17.50
CA ILE A 199 16.23 -1.59 16.08
C ILE A 199 16.61 -3.03 15.75
N SER A 200 16.00 -3.58 14.70
CA SER A 200 16.46 -4.80 14.04
C SER A 200 17.01 -4.45 12.65
N ILE A 201 18.32 -4.60 12.44
CA ILE A 201 18.97 -4.27 11.17
C ILE A 201 19.54 -5.53 10.51
N SER A 202 19.27 -5.70 9.21
CA SER A 202 19.93 -6.72 8.39
C SER A 202 20.33 -6.20 7.01
N ALA A 203 21.63 -6.07 6.75
CA ALA A 203 22.19 -5.92 5.41
C ALA A 203 22.97 -7.18 5.04
N VAL A 204 22.78 -7.72 3.83
CA VAL A 204 23.59 -8.86 3.34
C VAL A 204 24.85 -8.36 2.67
N SER A 205 24.72 -7.38 1.77
CA SER A 205 25.80 -6.74 1.03
C SER A 205 25.64 -5.22 1.09
N GLY A 206 26.37 -4.58 2.00
CA GLY A 206 26.36 -3.14 2.21
C GLY A 206 26.72 -2.79 3.65
N ASP A 207 26.93 -1.50 3.90
CA ASP A 207 27.33 -0.97 5.20
C ASP A 207 26.13 -0.48 6.00
N VAL A 208 26.24 -0.57 7.33
CA VAL A 208 25.25 -0.01 8.25
C VAL A 208 25.87 1.21 8.93
N ASN A 209 25.33 2.39 8.62
CA ASN A 209 25.78 3.67 9.15
C ASN A 209 24.70 4.27 10.05
N ALA A 210 25.07 4.70 11.26
CA ALA A 210 24.13 5.31 12.20
C ALA A 210 24.76 6.50 12.95
N ASP A 211 24.09 7.65 12.93
CA ASP A 211 24.45 8.86 13.69
C ASP A 211 23.97 8.80 15.16
N VAL A 212 23.46 7.65 15.58
CA VAL A 212 22.97 7.37 16.94
C VAL A 212 23.81 6.25 17.58
N PRO A 213 24.04 6.28 18.90
CA PRO A 213 24.72 5.18 19.57
C PRO A 213 23.91 3.89 19.43
N LEU A 214 24.56 2.80 19.03
CA LEU A 214 23.93 1.48 18.91
C LEU A 214 24.50 0.53 19.96
N MET A 215 23.68 0.18 20.95
CA MET A 215 24.01 -0.84 21.95
C MET A 215 23.41 -2.17 21.53
N LYS A 216 24.26 -3.13 21.18
CA LYS A 216 23.83 -4.45 20.74
C LYS A 216 23.23 -5.24 21.91
N LYS A 217 21.98 -5.70 21.77
CA LYS A 217 21.32 -6.61 22.73
C LYS A 217 21.41 -8.08 22.30
N ASP A 218 21.21 -8.35 21.03
CA ASP A 218 21.27 -9.70 20.44
C ASP A 218 21.76 -9.62 18.99
N LYS A 219 21.89 -10.76 18.30
CA LYS A 219 22.35 -10.96 16.91
C LYS A 219 22.26 -9.71 16.02
N ARG A 220 21.03 -9.32 15.67
CA ARG A 220 20.71 -8.19 14.78
C ARG A 220 19.94 -7.07 15.49
N HIS A 221 19.82 -7.16 16.82
CA HIS A 221 18.99 -6.27 17.63
C HIS A 221 19.86 -5.27 18.40
N TYR A 222 19.53 -3.99 18.26
CA TYR A 222 20.24 -2.86 18.84
C TYR A 222 19.25 -1.93 19.53
N VAL A 223 19.69 -1.24 20.57
CA VAL A 223 18.92 -0.16 21.20
C VAL A 223 19.76 1.11 21.26
N THR A 224 19.13 2.27 21.24
CA THR A 224 19.87 3.56 21.35
C THR A 224 20.03 4.06 22.78
N SER A 225 19.27 3.50 23.74
CA SER A 225 19.34 3.87 25.16
C SER A 225 18.91 2.71 26.06
N GLU A 226 19.24 2.77 27.35
CA GLU A 226 18.74 1.81 28.36
C GLU A 226 17.29 2.12 28.80
N SER A 227 16.82 3.35 28.55
CA SER A 227 15.42 3.73 28.77
C SER A 227 14.47 3.08 27.77
N SER A 228 13.17 3.10 28.07
CA SER A 228 12.15 2.54 27.19
C SER A 228 12.23 3.14 25.78
N PRO A 229 12.27 2.30 24.73
CA PRO A 229 12.25 2.77 23.35
C PRO A 229 10.93 3.50 23.09
N GLU A 230 10.99 4.55 22.26
CA GLU A 230 9.80 5.20 21.74
C GLU A 230 9.39 4.50 20.44
N GLU A 231 10.35 4.15 19.58
CA GLU A 231 10.07 3.57 18.28
C GLU A 231 10.70 2.19 18.08
N HIS A 232 9.95 1.30 17.43
CA HIS A 232 10.42 0.02 16.93
C HIS A 232 10.77 0.13 15.44
N LEU A 233 12.03 -0.11 15.10
CA LEU A 233 12.55 0.07 13.75
C LEU A 233 13.10 -1.25 13.21
N VAL A 234 12.58 -1.71 12.07
CA VAL A 234 13.10 -2.87 11.35
C VAL A 234 13.58 -2.41 9.99
N MET A 235 14.88 -2.55 9.71
CA MET A 235 15.49 -2.17 8.44
C MET A 235 16.20 -3.36 7.84
N SER A 236 15.88 -3.70 6.60
CA SER A 236 16.54 -4.79 5.89
C SER A 236 16.86 -4.44 4.43
N THR A 237 18.05 -4.82 3.97
CA THR A 237 18.42 -4.79 2.55
C THR A 237 19.26 -6.01 2.18
N VAL A 238 19.15 -6.49 0.94
CA VAL A 238 20.05 -7.55 0.45
C VAL A 238 21.29 -6.91 -0.15
N SER A 239 21.13 -5.93 -1.03
CA SER A 239 22.22 -5.17 -1.64
C SER A 239 21.98 -3.68 -1.51
N GLY A 240 22.79 -2.99 -0.71
CA GLY A 240 22.66 -1.57 -0.43
C GLY A 240 23.00 -1.23 1.01
N ASP A 241 23.19 0.05 1.27
CA ASP A 241 23.54 0.57 2.58
C ASP A 241 22.31 0.89 3.42
N VAL A 242 22.43 0.70 4.73
CA VAL A 242 21.42 1.13 5.70
C VAL A 242 21.94 2.34 6.44
N ASN A 243 21.23 3.46 6.36
CA ASN A 243 21.65 4.73 6.91
C ASN A 243 20.59 5.24 7.91
N ILE A 244 20.99 5.49 9.17
CA ILE A 244 20.19 6.21 10.17
C ILE A 244 20.91 7.52 10.47
N ARG A 245 20.33 8.65 10.09
CA ARG A 245 20.93 9.97 10.25
C ARG A 245 20.12 10.86 11.18
N VAL A 246 20.79 11.83 11.79
CA VAL A 246 20.15 12.85 12.62
C VAL A 246 20.55 14.24 12.14
N LYS A 247 19.57 15.06 11.79
CA LYS A 247 19.77 16.45 11.35
C LYS A 247 19.40 17.41 12.47
N GLU A 248 20.36 17.72 13.33
CA GLU A 248 20.19 18.74 14.37
C GLU A 248 20.09 20.14 13.73
N GLY A 249 18.99 20.87 13.96
CA GLY A 249 18.86 22.28 13.56
C GLY A 249 17.84 22.59 12.46
N SER A 250 17.12 21.61 11.92
CA SER A 250 15.86 21.88 11.22
C SER A 250 14.83 22.32 12.27
N SER A 251 14.11 23.41 12.06
CA SER A 251 12.92 23.72 12.85
C SER A 251 11.88 22.64 12.57
N ALA A 252 11.96 21.50 13.25
CA ALA A 252 10.86 20.57 13.31
C ALA A 252 9.69 21.40 13.84
N GLY A 253 8.65 21.55 13.02
CA GLY A 253 7.37 22.02 13.53
C GLY A 253 6.99 21.18 14.75
N ARG A 254 6.07 21.70 15.58
CA ARG A 254 5.50 20.88 16.67
C ARG A 254 5.21 19.48 16.13
N VAL A 255 5.72 18.45 16.81
CA VAL A 255 5.47 17.05 16.45
C VAL A 255 3.96 16.89 16.28
N GLN A 256 3.52 16.67 15.05
CA GLN A 256 2.12 16.41 14.73
C GLN A 256 1.97 14.90 14.74
N GLU A 257 1.39 14.37 15.80
CA GLU A 257 0.98 12.98 15.85
C GLU A 257 -0.29 12.79 14.98
N PRO A 258 -0.43 11.64 14.32
CA PRO A 258 -1.68 11.26 13.67
C PRO A 258 -2.85 11.36 14.65
N ARG A 259 -3.96 11.95 14.18
CA ARG A 259 -5.15 12.14 15.02
C ARG A 259 -5.75 10.78 15.36
N ARG A 260 -5.87 10.46 16.66
CA ARG A 260 -6.75 9.36 17.11
C ARG A 260 -8.19 9.75 16.86
N ARG A 261 -8.76 9.31 15.74
CA ARG A 261 -10.21 9.28 15.56
C ARG A 261 -10.73 8.09 16.37
N GLY A 262 -11.21 8.37 17.58
CA GLY A 262 -11.70 7.33 18.50
C GLY A 262 -12.86 6.51 17.91
N SER A 263 -12.81 5.20 18.21
CA SER A 263 -13.72 4.09 17.90
C SER A 263 -13.85 3.66 16.43
N PHE A 264 -12.83 2.97 15.90
CA PHE A 264 -12.90 1.54 15.58
C PHE A 264 -11.49 0.97 15.90
N GLU A 265 -11.39 -0.09 16.73
CA GLU A 265 -10.12 -0.71 17.20
C GLU A 265 -9.31 -0.04 18.33
N THR A 266 -9.92 0.34 19.45
CA THR A 266 -9.13 0.51 20.69
C THR A 266 -9.65 -0.28 21.89
N ASP A 267 -10.83 -0.92 21.82
CA ASP A 267 -11.37 -1.72 22.94
C ASP A 267 -11.49 -3.24 22.67
N VAL A 268 -10.87 -3.78 21.61
CA VAL A 268 -10.90 -5.24 21.32
C VAL A 268 -9.53 -5.91 21.37
N LYS A 269 -8.41 -5.17 21.21
CA LYS A 269 -7.08 -5.78 21.14
C LYS A 269 -6.54 -6.34 22.47
N GLU A 270 -7.21 -6.10 23.61
CA GLU A 270 -6.77 -6.60 24.92
C GLU A 270 -7.52 -7.83 25.44
N GLN A 271 -8.56 -8.31 24.75
CA GLN A 271 -9.22 -9.57 25.08
C GLN A 271 -9.79 -10.19 23.81
N LEU A 272 -9.22 -11.33 23.41
CA LEU A 272 -9.50 -12.14 22.21
C LEU A 272 -8.54 -11.84 21.07
N GLY A 273 -7.42 -12.55 21.04
CA GLY A 273 -6.60 -12.65 19.85
C GLY A 273 -7.36 -13.40 18.77
N LEU A 274 -7.80 -12.68 17.73
CA LEU A 274 -8.21 -13.20 16.43
C LEU A 274 -8.01 -12.08 15.40
N ASP A 275 -7.08 -12.31 14.48
CA ASP A 275 -6.91 -11.53 13.25
C ASP A 275 -8.12 -11.77 12.33
N GLU A 276 -8.96 -10.76 12.10
CA GLU A 276 -9.85 -10.71 10.94
C GLU A 276 -9.19 -9.83 9.87
N GLU A 277 -8.38 -10.46 9.03
CA GLU A 277 -7.81 -9.86 7.82
C GLU A 277 -8.93 -9.48 6.83
N ILE A 278 -8.93 -8.22 6.40
CA ILE A 278 -9.65 -7.78 5.21
C ILE A 278 -8.96 -8.42 4.00
N MET A 279 -9.51 -9.54 3.54
CA MET A 279 -9.03 -10.29 2.38
C MET A 279 -9.20 -9.46 1.10
N ASP A 280 -8.12 -9.23 0.37
CA ASP A 280 -8.15 -8.41 -0.84
C ASP A 280 -8.88 -9.10 -2.02
N GLU A 281 -9.33 -8.31 -3.00
CA GLU A 281 -10.12 -8.81 -4.13
C GLU A 281 -9.36 -9.81 -5.02
N GLU A 282 -8.03 -9.77 -5.01
CA GLU A 282 -7.17 -10.64 -5.80
C GLU A 282 -7.14 -12.03 -5.15
N THR A 283 -7.02 -12.08 -3.82
CA THR A 283 -7.14 -13.28 -3.00
C THR A 283 -8.51 -13.93 -3.16
N GLN A 284 -9.59 -13.13 -3.15
CA GLN A 284 -10.95 -13.64 -3.41
C GLN A 284 -11.11 -14.27 -4.81
N LYS A 285 -10.46 -13.71 -5.84
CA LYS A 285 -10.51 -14.26 -7.20
C LYS A 285 -9.72 -15.56 -7.32
N VAL A 286 -8.53 -15.63 -6.72
CA VAL A 286 -7.73 -16.86 -6.67
C VAL A 286 -8.49 -17.97 -5.92
N LEU A 287 -9.09 -17.65 -4.77
CA LEU A 287 -9.93 -18.57 -4.01
C LEU A 287 -11.15 -19.04 -4.80
N LYS A 288 -11.84 -18.14 -5.50
CA LYS A 288 -12.99 -18.50 -6.35
C LYS A 288 -12.59 -19.45 -7.48
N LEU A 289 -11.45 -19.23 -8.12
CA LEU A 289 -10.94 -20.12 -9.18
C LEU A 289 -10.51 -21.49 -8.64
N LEU A 290 -9.94 -21.52 -7.43
CA LEU A 290 -9.63 -22.75 -6.70
C LEU A 290 -10.91 -23.54 -6.37
N LYS A 291 -11.94 -22.85 -5.85
CA LYS A 291 -13.26 -23.43 -5.51
C LYS A 291 -14.01 -23.96 -6.73
N GLU A 292 -13.89 -23.27 -7.87
CA GLU A 292 -14.46 -23.70 -9.15
C GLU A 292 -13.65 -24.83 -9.82
N GLY A 293 -12.54 -25.30 -9.20
CA GLY A 293 -11.68 -26.36 -9.73
C GLY A 293 -10.90 -25.97 -10.99
N LYS A 294 -10.83 -24.67 -11.30
CA LYS A 294 -10.13 -24.12 -12.48
C LYS A 294 -8.65 -23.88 -12.23
N LEU A 295 -8.23 -23.99 -10.96
CA LEU A 295 -6.87 -23.76 -10.50
C LEU A 295 -6.50 -24.90 -9.53
N THR A 296 -5.26 -25.41 -9.59
CA THR A 296 -4.78 -26.39 -8.61
C THR A 296 -4.26 -25.69 -7.36
N GLU A 297 -4.24 -26.40 -6.23
CA GLU A 297 -3.72 -25.88 -4.96
C GLU A 297 -2.28 -25.38 -5.09
N GLU A 298 -1.41 -26.12 -5.78
CA GLU A 298 0.00 -25.72 -6.01
C GLU A 298 0.12 -24.40 -6.78
N TYR A 299 -0.70 -24.18 -7.81
CA TYR A 299 -0.70 -22.93 -8.56
C TYR A 299 -1.35 -21.78 -7.77
N ALA A 300 -2.36 -22.06 -6.95
CA ALA A 300 -2.93 -21.08 -6.04
C ALA A 300 -1.89 -20.61 -5.01
N LYS A 301 -1.11 -21.52 -4.41
CA LYS A 301 0.00 -21.19 -3.51
C LYS A 301 1.02 -20.26 -4.17
N GLN A 302 1.43 -20.56 -5.40
CA GLN A 302 2.34 -19.69 -6.15
C GLN A 302 1.74 -18.31 -6.43
N MET A 303 0.46 -18.23 -6.77
CA MET A 303 -0.23 -16.96 -6.99
C MET A 303 -0.34 -16.13 -5.70
N PHE A 304 -0.64 -16.76 -4.56
CA PHE A 304 -0.65 -16.07 -3.27
C PHE A 304 0.76 -15.59 -2.86
N GLU A 305 1.81 -16.37 -3.11
CA GLU A 305 3.20 -15.94 -2.91
C GLU A 305 3.52 -14.70 -3.77
N MET A 306 3.02 -14.63 -5.02
CA MET A 306 3.21 -13.47 -5.90
C MET A 306 2.42 -12.24 -5.46
N ILE A 307 1.24 -12.42 -4.85
CA ILE A 307 0.41 -11.33 -4.29
C ILE A 307 0.96 -10.86 -2.92
N GLY A 308 1.94 -11.57 -2.37
CA GLY A 308 2.74 -11.14 -1.22
C GLY A 308 2.41 -11.84 0.09
N TYR A 309 1.62 -12.92 0.06
CA TYR A 309 1.37 -13.77 1.21
C TYR A 309 2.57 -14.69 1.48
N ASN A 310 2.84 -14.94 2.76
CA ASN A 310 3.87 -15.87 3.18
C ASN A 310 3.32 -17.30 3.28
N LYS A 311 4.20 -18.31 3.32
CA LYS A 311 3.79 -19.74 3.32
C LYS A 311 2.83 -20.12 4.45
N GLU A 312 2.98 -19.52 5.63
CA GLU A 312 2.14 -19.80 6.78
C GLU A 312 0.74 -19.18 6.62
N GLU A 313 0.64 -17.98 6.04
CA GLU A 313 -0.63 -17.32 5.69
C GLU A 313 -1.36 -18.08 4.57
N ILE A 314 -0.63 -18.52 3.55
CA ILE A 314 -1.17 -19.27 2.40
C ILE A 314 -1.78 -20.59 2.85
N ASP A 315 -1.07 -21.34 3.69
CA ASP A 315 -1.57 -22.59 4.21
C ASP A 315 -2.81 -22.37 5.08
N GLN A 316 -2.88 -21.29 5.86
CA GLN A 316 -4.08 -20.94 6.65
C GLN A 316 -5.28 -20.51 5.78
N ILE A 317 -5.05 -19.76 4.70
CA ILE A 317 -6.09 -19.34 3.74
C ILE A 317 -6.68 -20.55 3.01
N ILE A 318 -5.82 -21.47 2.56
CA ILE A 318 -6.25 -22.70 1.88
C ILE A 318 -6.94 -23.66 2.85
N LEU A 319 -6.44 -23.81 4.09
CA LEU A 319 -7.09 -24.66 5.11
C LEU A 319 -8.52 -24.20 5.41
N LYS A 320 -8.72 -22.88 5.58
CA LYS A 320 -10.04 -22.30 5.88
C LYS A 320 -11.05 -22.53 4.75
N GLU A 321 -10.63 -22.53 3.49
CA GLU A 321 -11.54 -22.69 2.35
C GLU A 321 -11.85 -24.17 2.02
N VAL A 322 -10.92 -25.11 2.30
CA VAL A 322 -11.14 -26.55 2.07
C VAL A 322 -12.18 -27.12 3.06
N ASP A 323 -12.24 -26.59 4.29
CA ASP A 323 -13.22 -26.98 5.31
C ASP A 323 -14.65 -26.44 5.05
N GLU A 324 -14.83 -25.46 4.16
CA GLU A 324 -16.14 -24.94 3.76
C GLU A 324 -16.74 -25.62 2.51
N THR A 325 -16.13 -26.70 2.02
CA THR A 325 -16.80 -27.55 1.04
C THR A 325 -17.94 -28.33 1.72
N PRO A 326 -19.20 -28.20 1.28
CA PRO A 326 -20.26 -29.06 1.77
C PRO A 326 -19.86 -30.48 1.39
N GLY A 327 -19.58 -31.30 2.41
CA GLY A 327 -19.32 -32.71 2.23
C GLY A 327 -20.40 -33.30 1.33
N ASP A 328 -19.97 -33.87 0.21
CA ASP A 328 -20.78 -34.70 -0.66
C ASP A 328 -21.28 -35.87 0.20
N SER A 329 -22.47 -35.69 0.78
CA SER A 329 -23.15 -36.71 1.55
C SER A 329 -23.52 -37.80 0.56
N LYS A 330 -22.63 -38.79 0.45
CA LYS A 330 -22.94 -40.08 -0.14
C LYS A 330 -24.24 -40.58 0.47
N ASP A 331 -25.30 -40.53 -0.31
CA ASP A 331 -26.50 -41.35 -0.14
C ASP A 331 -26.04 -42.82 -0.10
N VAL A 332 -25.80 -43.32 1.10
CA VAL A 332 -25.69 -44.76 1.35
C VAL A 332 -27.11 -45.29 1.32
N ASN A 333 -27.49 -45.76 0.13
CA ASN A 333 -28.71 -46.48 -0.15
C ASN A 333 -28.68 -47.84 0.58
N GLY A 334 -29.04 -47.84 1.87
CA GLY A 334 -29.22 -49.03 2.70
C GLY A 334 -30.65 -49.56 2.59
N GLY A 335 -30.97 -50.18 1.45
CA GLY A 335 -32.18 -50.98 1.30
C GLY A 335 -31.92 -52.42 1.71
N GLU A 336 -32.23 -52.79 2.96
CA GLU A 336 -32.48 -54.18 3.33
C GLU A 336 -34.00 -54.39 3.41
N ALA A 337 -34.52 -55.06 2.38
CA ALA A 337 -35.82 -55.71 2.42
C ALA A 337 -35.61 -57.22 2.21
N ARG A 338 -35.95 -57.96 3.28
CA ARG A 338 -36.17 -59.42 3.41
C ARG A 338 -35.00 -60.29 3.80
#